data_AF-A0A2D6X7Q1-F1
#
_entry.id   AF-A0A2D6X7Q1-F1
#
_cell.length_a   1.000
_cell.length_b   1.000
_cell.length_c   1.000
_cell.angle_alpha   90.00
_cell.angle_beta   90.00
_cell.angle_gamma   90.00
#
_symmetry.space_group_name_H-M   'P 1'
#
loop_
_entity.id
_entity.type
_entity.pdbx_description
1 polymer ?
#
loop_
_entity_poly.entity_id
_entity_poly.type
_entity_poly.pdbx_seq_one_letter_code
_entity_poly.pdbx_strand_id
1 'polypeptide(L)'
;MELLAFILCAYGLTQIIVYGKIFDRCRPKTGKIGALLRCPMCVGFHVGWFLMLLSPFTELFNFDVSVANFFLLGWLSSGTSYILNMIFGDNGVKYEYKHLDTEVDASAS
;
A
#
# COMPACT_ATOMS: atom_id res chain seq x y z
N MET A 1 -7.52 -11.27 -14.39
CA MET A 1 -7.41 -11.84 -13.03
C MET A 1 -6.06 -11.52 -12.40
N GLU A 2 -4.96 -11.69 -13.13
CA GLU A 2 -3.60 -11.48 -12.62
C GLU A 2 -3.34 -10.07 -12.08
N LEU A 3 -3.78 -9.02 -12.79
CA LEU A 3 -3.61 -7.63 -12.33
C LEU A 3 -4.34 -7.36 -11.00
N LEU A 4 -5.56 -7.88 -10.86
CA LEU A 4 -6.35 -7.68 -9.66
C LEU A 4 -5.78 -8.48 -8.48
N ALA A 5 -5.34 -9.72 -8.73
CA ALA A 5 -4.62 -10.53 -7.75
C ALA A 5 -3.32 -9.84 -7.30
N PHE A 6 -2.54 -9.31 -8.24
CA PHE A 6 -1.35 -8.52 -7.96
C PHE A 6 -1.65 -7.31 -7.10
N ILE A 7 -2.68 -6.52 -7.45
CA ILE A 7 -3.09 -5.33 -6.68
C ILE A 7 -3.51 -5.72 -5.25
N LEU A 8 -4.31 -6.77 -5.09
CA LEU A 8 -4.76 -7.22 -3.76
C LEU A 8 -3.60 -7.78 -2.92
N CYS A 9 -2.70 -8.55 -3.52
CA CYS A 9 -1.49 -9.04 -2.84
C CYS A 9 -0.56 -7.89 -2.45
N ALA A 10 -0.35 -6.92 -3.35
CA ALA A 10 0.41 -5.71 -3.09
C ALA A 10 -0.18 -4.90 -1.93
N TYR A 11 -1.48 -4.67 -1.97
CA TYR A 11 -2.20 -3.96 -0.92
C TYR A 11 -2.08 -4.69 0.42
N GLY A 12 -2.38 -5.99 0.46
CA GLY A 12 -2.29 -6.79 1.67
C GLY A 12 -0.90 -6.79 2.29
N LEU A 13 0.15 -6.99 1.48
CA LEU A 13 1.52 -6.96 1.96
C LEU A 13 1.92 -5.56 2.47
N THR A 14 1.52 -4.50 1.76
CA THR A 14 1.74 -3.11 2.20
C THR A 14 1.06 -2.83 3.54
N GLN A 15 -0.20 -3.27 3.71
CA GLN A 15 -0.95 -3.09 4.96
C GLN A 15 -0.28 -3.79 6.13
N ILE A 16 0.17 -5.04 5.94
CA ILE A 16 0.87 -5.79 6.99
C ILE A 16 2.18 -5.09 7.36
N ILE A 17 2.95 -4.62 6.38
CA ILE A 17 4.25 -3.96 6.64
C ILE A 17 4.08 -2.60 7.32
N VAL A 18 3.05 -1.81 6.97
CA VAL A 18 2.85 -0.43 7.46
C VAL A 18 2.01 -0.36 8.74
N TYR A 19 1.01 -1.21 8.89
CA TYR A 19 0.04 -1.15 9.99
C TYR A 19 0.01 -2.42 10.85
N GLY A 20 0.56 -3.54 10.38
CA GLY A 20 0.62 -4.77 11.14
C GLY A 20 1.48 -4.66 12.41
N LYS A 21 0.87 -4.96 13.56
CA LYS A 21 1.56 -4.97 14.88
C LYS A 21 2.74 -5.94 14.94
N ILE A 22 2.75 -6.97 14.09
CA ILE A 22 3.82 -7.98 14.05
C ILE A 22 5.18 -7.36 13.71
N PHE A 23 5.18 -6.26 12.95
CA PHE A 23 6.40 -5.54 12.55
C PHE A 23 6.75 -4.38 13.48
N ASP A 24 6.01 -4.15 14.57
CA ASP A 24 6.27 -3.01 15.48
C ASP A 24 7.66 -3.09 16.15
N ARG A 25 8.20 -4.29 16.34
CA ARG A 25 9.55 -4.48 16.88
C ARG A 25 10.65 -4.21 15.85
N CYS A 26 10.37 -4.43 14.57
CA CYS A 26 11.33 -4.25 13.47
C CYS A 26 11.25 -2.82 12.89
N ARG A 27 10.09 -2.16 12.97
CA ARG A 27 9.85 -0.84 12.40
C ARG A 27 10.59 0.24 13.23
N PRO A 28 11.59 0.93 12.66
CA PRO A 28 12.26 2.02 13.34
C PRO A 28 11.29 3.20 13.52
N LYS A 29 11.22 3.73 14.75
CA LYS A 29 10.29 4.83 15.11
C LYS A 29 10.79 6.22 14.68
N THR A 30 12.08 6.34 14.37
CA THR A 30 12.79 7.59 14.05
C THR A 30 13.73 7.38 12.86
N GLY A 31 13.96 8.45 12.09
CA GLY A 31 14.85 8.46 10.92
C GLY A 31 14.14 8.24 9.57
N LYS A 32 14.90 8.41 8.48
CA LYS A 32 14.39 8.36 7.10
C LYS A 32 13.76 7.02 6.72
N ILE A 33 14.31 5.92 7.22
CA ILE A 33 13.79 4.55 6.99
C ILE A 33 12.45 4.36 7.71
N GLY A 34 12.31 4.91 8.92
CA GLY A 34 11.05 4.88 9.67
C GLY A 34 9.95 5.69 8.99
N ALA A 35 10.31 6.82 8.37
CA ALA A 35 9.38 7.61 7.56
C ALA A 35 8.91 6.85 6.31
N LEU A 36 9.81 6.14 5.62
CA LEU A 36 9.45 5.29 4.46
C LEU A 36 8.50 4.16 4.85
N LEU A 37 8.77 3.46 5.96
CA LEU A 37 7.95 2.32 6.43
C LEU A 37 6.60 2.73 7.04
N ARG A 38 6.37 4.02 7.28
CA ARG A 38 5.07 4.56 7.69
C ARG A 38 4.22 5.03 6.51
N CYS A 39 4.83 5.20 5.34
CA CYS A 39 4.14 5.67 4.15
C CYS A 39 3.66 4.48 3.30
N PRO A 40 2.34 4.22 3.20
CA PRO A 40 1.81 3.12 2.40
C PRO A 40 2.11 3.27 0.91
N MET A 41 2.29 4.49 0.38
CA MET A 41 2.76 4.67 -1.00
C MET A 41 4.21 4.21 -1.16
N CYS A 42 5.11 4.62 -0.26
CA CYS A 42 6.53 4.26 -0.36
C CYS A 42 6.73 2.76 -0.22
N VAL A 43 6.10 2.15 0.78
CA VAL A 43 6.13 0.69 0.96
C VAL A 43 5.44 -0.01 -0.21
N GLY A 44 4.31 0.50 -0.68
CA GLY A 44 3.61 -0.02 -1.85
C GLY A 44 4.50 -0.05 -3.09
N PHE A 45 5.24 1.02 -3.37
CA PHE A 45 6.22 1.01 -4.46
C PHE A 45 7.24 -0.13 -4.33
N HIS A 46 7.79 -0.32 -3.12
CA HIS A 46 8.77 -1.38 -2.88
C HIS A 46 8.16 -2.79 -2.96
N VAL A 47 6.94 -2.94 -2.48
CA VAL A 47 6.17 -4.18 -2.58
C VAL A 47 5.87 -4.52 -4.05
N GLY A 48 5.56 -3.54 -4.88
CA GLY A 48 5.22 -3.76 -6.29
C GLY A 48 6.34 -4.43 -7.09
N TRP A 49 7.56 -3.89 -7.04
CA TRP A 49 8.68 -4.53 -7.73
C TRP A 49 9.18 -5.80 -7.02
N PHE A 50 9.01 -5.91 -5.70
CA PHE A 50 9.28 -7.16 -4.98
C PHE A 50 8.37 -8.29 -5.48
N LEU A 51 7.07 -8.03 -5.62
CA LEU A 51 6.12 -9.00 -6.17
C LEU A 51 6.39 -9.34 -7.64
N MET A 52 6.87 -8.38 -8.44
CA MET A 52 7.35 -8.67 -9.80
C MET A 52 8.50 -9.69 -9.77
N LEU A 53 9.47 -9.56 -8.84
CA LEU A 53 10.55 -10.54 -8.72
C LEU A 53 10.07 -11.91 -8.23
N LEU A 54 8.92 -11.97 -7.55
CA LEU A 54 8.29 -13.22 -7.13
C LEU A 54 7.40 -13.84 -8.23
N SER A 55 7.07 -13.12 -9.31
CA SER A 55 6.21 -13.62 -10.38
C SER A 55 6.65 -14.95 -11.01
N PRO A 56 7.96 -15.22 -11.27
CA PRO A 56 8.33 -16.50 -11.88
C PRO A 56 8.23 -17.70 -10.90
N PHE A 57 7.97 -17.44 -9.62
CA PHE A 57 7.82 -18.45 -8.58
C PHE A 57 6.35 -18.71 -8.19
N THR A 58 5.39 -18.08 -8.88
CA THR A 58 3.97 -18.24 -8.58
C THR A 58 3.11 -18.25 -9.84
N GLU A 59 2.09 -19.10 -9.86
CA GLU A 59 1.07 -19.14 -10.92
C GLU A 59 -0.04 -18.08 -10.71
N LEU A 60 -0.01 -17.34 -9.59
CA LEU A 60 -1.09 -16.41 -9.24
C LEU A 60 -1.08 -15.14 -10.10
N PHE A 61 0.11 -14.72 -10.53
CA PHE A 61 0.35 -13.62 -11.45
C PHE A 61 1.72 -13.83 -12.12
N ASN A 62 1.77 -13.84 -13.45
CA ASN A 62 3.01 -14.07 -14.17
C ASN A 62 3.34 -12.87 -15.07
N PHE A 63 4.14 -11.93 -14.54
CA PHE A 63 4.62 -10.76 -15.28
C PHE A 63 6.09 -10.91 -15.65
N ASP A 64 6.46 -10.48 -16.86
CA ASP A 64 7.86 -10.45 -17.29
C ASP A 64 8.73 -9.57 -16.37
N VAL A 65 9.90 -10.10 -16.01
CA VAL A 65 10.88 -9.36 -15.22
C VAL A 65 11.68 -8.45 -16.16
N SER A 66 11.25 -7.20 -16.29
CA SER A 66 11.93 -6.17 -17.06
C SER A 66 12.08 -4.88 -16.27
N VAL A 67 13.01 -4.01 -16.68
CA VAL A 67 13.21 -2.70 -16.04
C VAL A 67 11.97 -1.82 -16.18
N ALA A 68 11.25 -1.92 -17.31
CA ALA A 68 10.00 -1.20 -17.49
C ALA A 68 8.92 -1.69 -16.51
N ASN A 69 8.76 -3.01 -16.37
CA ASN A 69 7.79 -3.59 -15.44
C ASN A 69 8.14 -3.30 -13.99
N PHE A 70 9.42 -3.18 -13.64
CA PHE A 70 9.86 -2.77 -12.30
C PHE A 70 9.21 -1.44 -11.88
N PHE A 71 9.28 -0.43 -12.76
CA PHE A 71 8.70 0.88 -12.47
C PHE A 71 7.17 0.87 -12.60
N LEU A 72 6.63 0.27 -13.66
CA LEU A 72 5.18 0.24 -13.90
C LEU A 72 4.42 -0.49 -12.79
N LEU A 73 4.88 -1.67 -12.38
CA LEU A 73 4.27 -2.44 -11.31
C LEU A 73 4.51 -1.80 -9.94
N GLY A 74 5.66 -1.14 -9.74
CA GLY A 74 5.93 -0.32 -8.56
C GLY A 74 4.94 0.85 -8.43
N TRP A 75 4.75 1.65 -9.48
CA TRP A 75 3.82 2.78 -9.48
C TRP A 75 2.36 2.33 -9.35
N LEU A 76 1.98 1.27 -10.07
CA LEU A 76 0.65 0.68 -9.96
C LEU A 76 0.38 0.25 -8.52
N SER A 77 1.31 -0.49 -7.91
CA SER A 77 1.20 -0.95 -6.53
C SER A 77 1.12 0.20 -5.53
N SER A 78 1.94 1.24 -5.69
CA SER A 78 1.90 2.46 -4.87
C SER A 78 0.55 3.17 -4.95
N GLY A 79 0.06 3.42 -6.17
CA GLY A 79 -1.19 4.13 -6.39
C GLY A 79 -2.40 3.37 -5.86
N THR A 80 -2.49 2.09 -6.18
CA THR A 80 -3.60 1.22 -5.75
C THR A 80 -3.61 0.98 -4.25
N SER A 81 -2.44 0.80 -3.62
CA SER A 81 -2.36 0.63 -2.16
C SER A 81 -2.81 1.88 -1.40
N TYR A 82 -2.47 3.07 -1.90
CA TYR A 82 -2.95 4.32 -1.33
C TYR A 82 -4.47 4.49 -1.47
N ILE A 83 -4.99 4.29 -2.68
CA ILE A 83 -6.42 4.42 -2.95
C ILE A 83 -7.21 3.46 -2.06
N LEU A 84 -6.81 2.20 -1.99
CA LEU A 84 -7.48 1.21 -1.15
C LEU A 84 -7.39 1.55 0.35
N ASN A 85 -6.28 2.13 0.80
CA ASN A 85 -6.13 2.59 2.19
C ASN A 85 -7.00 3.83 2.52
N MET A 86 -7.29 4.67 1.52
CA MET A 86 -8.21 5.80 1.68
C MET A 86 -9.67 5.36 1.64
N ILE A 87 -10.00 4.31 0.87
CA ILE A 87 -11.36 3.80 0.73
C ILE A 87 -11.74 2.88 1.90
N PHE A 88 -10.85 1.98 2.34
CA PHE A 88 -11.13 1.01 3.39
C PHE A 88 -10.41 1.39 4.68
N GLY A 89 -11.19 1.69 5.73
CA GLY A 89 -10.71 1.86 7.10
C GLY A 89 -11.08 0.70 8.00
N ASP A 90 -10.66 0.78 9.26
CA ASP A 90 -10.97 -0.22 10.29
C ASP A 90 -12.48 -0.41 10.52
N ASN A 91 -13.27 0.63 10.25
CA ASN A 91 -14.73 0.64 10.41
C ASN A 91 -15.50 0.38 9.10
N GLY A 92 -14.82 -0.04 8.02
CA GLY A 92 -15.44 -0.30 6.72
C GLY A 92 -15.09 0.75 5.65
N VAL A 93 -16.02 1.03 4.73
CA VAL A 93 -15.79 1.96 3.62
C VAL A 93 -15.91 3.40 4.11
N LYS A 94 -14.83 4.18 3.94
CA LYS A 94 -14.78 5.61 4.23
C LYS A 94 -15.47 6.37 3.09
N TYR A 95 -16.42 7.22 3.46
CA TYR A 95 -17.08 8.14 2.53
C TYR A 95 -17.03 9.53 3.15
N GLU A 96 -16.21 10.41 2.58
CA GLU A 96 -16.05 11.78 3.07
C GLU A 96 -17.18 12.68 2.53
N TYR A 97 -17.90 13.33 3.44
CA TYR A 97 -18.89 14.33 3.11
C TYR A 97 -18.29 15.71 3.39
N LYS A 98 -17.66 16.28 2.36
CA LYS A 98 -16.87 17.54 2.42
C LYS A 98 -17.50 18.71 3.21
N HIS A 99 -18.83 18.79 3.30
CA HIS A 99 -19.55 19.83 4.04
C HIS A 99 -19.66 19.56 5.55
N LEU A 100 -19.73 18.29 5.97
CA LEU A 100 -19.83 17.89 7.38
C LEU A 100 -18.46 17.79 8.04
N ASP A 101 -17.44 17.36 7.30
CA ASP A 101 -16.08 17.19 7.84
C ASP A 101 -15.47 18.54 8.27
N THR A 102 -15.82 19.64 7.59
CA THR A 102 -15.34 20.99 7.96
C THR A 102 -15.88 21.45 9.32
N GLU A 103 -17.12 21.09 9.70
CA GLU A 103 -17.67 21.43 11.02
C GLU A 103 -17.07 20.58 12.14
N VAL A 104 -16.80 19.30 11.87
CA VAL A 104 -16.20 18.39 12.86
C VAL A 104 -14.73 18.75 13.12
N ASP A 105 -13.95 19.05 12.08
CA ASP A 105 -12.56 19.50 12.22
C ASP A 105 -12.48 20.86 12.93
N ALA A 106 -13.41 21.77 12.67
CA ALA A 106 -13.49 23.05 13.37
C ALA A 106 -13.89 22.92 14.85
N SER A 107 -14.67 21.89 15.21
CA SER A 107 -15.12 21.64 16.58
C SER A 107 -14.10 20.83 17.41
N ALA A 108 -13.17 20.16 16.74
CA ALA A 108 -12.05 19.44 17.35
C ALA A 108 -10.76 20.28 17.47
N SER A 109 -10.79 21.54 17.03
CA SER A 109 -9.68 22.53 17.08
C SER A 109 -9.70 23.39 18.34
#